data_AF-A0AAU5NJ70-F1
#
_entry.id   AF-A0AAU5NJ70-F1
#
_cell.length_a   1.000
_cell.length_b   1.000
_cell.length_c   1.000
_cell.angle_alpha   90.00
_cell.angle_beta   90.00
_cell.angle_gamma   90.00
#
_symmetry.space_group_name_H-M   'P 1'
#
loop_
_entity.id
_entity.type
_entity.pdbx_description
1 polymer ?
#
loop_
_entity_poly.entity_id
_entity_poly.type
_entity_poly.pdbx_seq_one_letter_code
_entity_poly.pdbx_strand_id
1 'polypeptide(L)'
;MAAGAGQWRAVGRGRPARRPSARGGEHHKLRNAVAYALAAFEEIPKFIPAGEDAVPESAFTSEAGRARYRREPRKFERGILEMNVRRARAVLAGIDEVGGRPGGASSGR
;
A
#
# COMPACT_ATOMS: atom_id res chain seq x y z
N MET A 1 23.80 41.88 19.74
CA MET A 1 24.39 41.09 18.63
C MET A 1 25.83 40.80 19.02
N ALA A 2 26.10 39.68 19.70
CA ALA A 2 26.28 38.30 19.19
C ALA A 2 27.77 37.99 18.97
N ALA A 3 28.38 37.34 19.96
CA ALA A 3 29.58 36.54 19.82
C ALA A 3 29.51 35.38 20.81
N GLY A 4 29.67 34.14 20.32
CA GLY A 4 30.05 33.00 21.16
C GLY A 4 29.33 31.68 20.90
N ALA A 5 30.17 30.67 20.60
CA ALA A 5 30.02 29.25 20.89
C ALA A 5 29.36 28.32 19.84
N GLY A 6 30.13 27.33 19.41
CA GLY A 6 29.61 26.14 18.72
C GLY A 6 30.58 25.49 17.75
N GLN A 7 31.77 25.14 18.23
CA GLN A 7 32.80 24.41 17.48
C GLN A 7 32.33 22.97 17.25
N TRP A 8 32.33 22.48 16.01
CA TRP A 8 32.24 21.05 15.71
C TRP A 8 33.41 20.67 14.81
N ARG A 9 34.40 19.97 15.40
CA ARG A 9 35.50 19.34 14.66
C ARG A 9 34.98 18.12 13.90
N ALA A 10 35.57 17.92 12.72
CA ALA A 10 35.37 16.77 11.85
C ALA A 10 35.75 15.44 12.51
N VAL A 11 34.97 14.39 12.22
CA VAL A 11 35.39 13.00 12.37
C VAL A 11 35.07 12.24 11.08
N GLY A 12 36.12 11.67 10.48
CA GLY A 12 36.05 10.43 9.72
C GLY A 12 35.56 10.51 8.29
N ARG A 13 36.49 10.39 7.33
CA ARG A 13 36.20 9.83 6.00
C ARG A 13 35.84 8.35 6.17
N GLY A 14 34.63 8.06 6.65
CA GLY A 14 34.02 6.75 6.51
C GLY A 14 33.52 6.60 5.09
N ARG A 15 33.88 5.50 4.41
CA ARG A 15 33.23 5.03 3.18
C ARG A 15 31.73 5.32 3.29
N PRO A 16 31.07 5.96 2.29
CA PRO A 16 29.62 6.09 2.35
C PRO A 16 29.05 4.68 2.44
N ALA A 17 28.49 4.34 3.62
CA ALA A 17 27.62 3.20 3.75
C ALA A 17 26.57 3.37 2.65
N ARG A 18 26.48 2.39 1.76
CA ARG A 18 25.57 2.37 0.63
C ARG A 18 24.19 2.75 1.18
N ARG A 19 23.70 3.97 0.90
CA ARG A 19 22.35 4.37 1.34
C ARG A 19 21.43 3.26 0.85
N PRO A 20 20.60 2.65 1.71
CA PRO A 20 19.51 1.82 1.22
C PRO A 20 18.80 2.64 0.16
N SER A 21 18.72 2.11 -1.07
CA SER A 21 18.11 2.87 -2.16
C SER A 21 16.72 3.30 -1.69
N ALA A 22 16.43 4.61 -1.67
CA ALA A 22 15.12 5.12 -1.25
C ALA A 22 13.98 4.40 -2.01
N ARG A 23 14.23 4.04 -3.28
CA ARG A 23 13.39 3.18 -4.11
C ARG A 23 13.03 1.84 -3.44
N GLY A 24 13.99 1.06 -2.96
CA GLY A 24 13.70 -0.23 -2.31
C GLY A 24 12.79 -0.10 -1.08
N GLY A 25 12.96 0.96 -0.28
CA GLY A 25 12.13 1.22 0.90
C GLY A 25 10.71 1.70 0.56
N GLU A 26 10.56 2.57 -0.43
CA GLU A 26 9.25 3.04 -0.91
C GLU A 26 8.44 1.92 -1.59
N HIS A 27 9.10 1.09 -2.41
CA HIS A 27 8.48 -0.08 -3.03
C HIS A 27 7.97 -1.07 -1.98
N HIS A 28 8.75 -1.36 -0.94
CA HIS A 28 8.31 -2.26 0.13
C HIS A 28 7.09 -1.72 0.89
N LYS A 29 7.07 -0.42 1.21
CA LYS A 29 5.92 0.22 1.86
C LYS A 29 4.67 0.18 0.98
N LEU A 30 4.81 0.52 -0.30
CA LEU A 30 3.69 0.51 -1.25
C LEU A 30 3.16 -0.92 -1.45
N ARG A 31 4.05 -1.89 -1.61
CA ARG A 31 3.70 -3.31 -1.70
C ARG A 31 2.85 -3.76 -0.51
N ASN A 32 3.31 -3.47 0.71
CA ASN A 32 2.61 -3.88 1.93
C ASN A 32 1.22 -3.23 2.04
N ALA A 33 1.10 -1.95 1.66
CA ALA A 33 -0.19 -1.27 1.66
C ALA A 33 -1.18 -1.89 0.65
N VAL A 34 -0.73 -2.22 -0.56
CA VAL A 34 -1.56 -2.86 -1.59
C VAL A 34 -1.92 -4.29 -1.19
N ALA A 35 -0.98 -5.05 -0.62
CA ALA A 35 -1.24 -6.39 -0.13
C ALA A 35 -2.30 -6.39 0.99
N TYR A 36 -2.21 -5.44 1.92
CA TYR A 36 -3.22 -5.26 2.96
C TYR A 36 -4.60 -4.91 2.37
N ALA A 37 -4.64 -3.99 1.40
CA ALA A 37 -5.90 -3.62 0.74
C ALA A 37 -6.50 -4.80 -0.03
N LEU A 38 -5.69 -5.62 -0.71
CA LEU A 38 -6.13 -6.83 -1.38
C LEU A 38 -6.77 -7.81 -0.39
N ALA A 39 -6.07 -8.11 0.71
CA ALA A 39 -6.60 -8.98 1.75
C ALA A 39 -7.96 -8.48 2.28
N ALA A 40 -8.08 -7.18 2.54
CA ALA A 40 -9.35 -6.58 2.96
C ALA A 40 -10.46 -6.75 1.90
N PHE A 41 -10.17 -6.55 0.61
CA PHE A 41 -11.15 -6.73 -0.46
C PHE A 41 -11.55 -8.20 -0.66
N GLU A 42 -10.69 -9.16 -0.33
CA GLU A 42 -11.01 -10.60 -0.37
C GLU A 42 -11.90 -11.03 0.80
N GLU A 43 -11.83 -10.33 1.94
CA GLU A 43 -12.67 -10.62 3.11
C GLU A 43 -14.10 -10.08 2.98
N ILE A 44 -14.29 -8.87 2.46
CA ILE A 44 -15.60 -8.20 2.45
C ILE A 44 -16.71 -9.02 1.75
N PRO A 45 -16.49 -9.69 0.59
CA PRO A 45 -17.52 -10.49 -0.08
C PRO A 45 -18.09 -11.63 0.78
N LYS A 46 -17.38 -12.08 1.82
CA LYS A 46 -17.86 -13.13 2.74
C LYS A 46 -19.05 -12.69 3.60
N PHE A 47 -19.29 -11.38 3.67
CA PHE A 47 -20.43 -10.80 4.38
C PHE A 47 -21.68 -10.65 3.50
N ILE A 48 -21.61 -11.00 2.20
CA ILE A 48 -22.76 -10.96 1.32
C ILE A 48 -23.56 -12.26 1.48
N PRO A 49 -24.84 -12.19 1.89
CA PRO A 49 -25.69 -13.37 2.00
C PRO A 49 -25.85 -14.13 0.67
N ALA A 50 -26.19 -15.41 0.75
CA ALA A 50 -26.47 -16.20 -0.44
C ALA A 50 -27.68 -15.65 -1.19
N GLY A 51 -27.56 -15.46 -2.50
CA GLY A 51 -28.61 -14.87 -3.34
C GLY A 51 -28.64 -13.34 -3.34
N GLU A 52 -27.77 -12.67 -2.58
CA GLU A 52 -27.63 -11.22 -2.60
C GLU A 52 -26.38 -10.77 -3.38
N ASP A 53 -26.42 -9.52 -3.84
CA ASP A 53 -25.37 -8.89 -4.65
C ASP A 53 -24.61 -7.79 -3.90
N ALA A 54 -24.92 -7.52 -2.62
CA ALA A 54 -24.23 -6.50 -1.83
C ALA A 54 -24.18 -6.85 -0.34
N VAL A 55 -23.22 -6.28 0.38
CA VAL A 55 -23.17 -6.41 1.84
C VAL A 55 -24.33 -5.61 2.44
N PRO A 56 -25.20 -6.21 3.28
CA PRO A 56 -26.34 -5.51 3.87
C PRO A 56 -25.86 -4.49 4.92
N GLU A 57 -26.61 -3.39 5.11
CA GLU A 57 -26.30 -2.37 6.13
C GLU A 57 -26.18 -2.97 7.53
N SER A 58 -26.95 -4.02 7.83
CA SER A 58 -26.94 -4.74 9.11
C SER A 58 -25.60 -5.42 9.42
N ALA A 59 -24.75 -5.68 8.42
CA ALA A 59 -23.40 -6.21 8.63
C ALA A 59 -22.42 -5.16 9.19
N PHE A 60 -22.77 -3.87 9.15
CA PHE A 60 -21.91 -2.78 9.65
C PHE A 60 -22.22 -2.48 11.13
N THR A 61 -21.35 -2.98 12.02
CA THR A 61 -21.53 -2.88 13.47
C THR A 61 -21.04 -1.57 14.08
N SER A 62 -20.13 -0.85 13.40
CA SER A 62 -19.62 0.45 13.86
C SER A 62 -20.36 1.63 13.22
N GLU A 63 -20.44 2.75 13.94
CA GLU A 63 -21.02 3.99 13.41
C GLU A 63 -20.26 4.49 12.17
N ALA A 64 -18.92 4.49 12.24
CA ALA A 64 -18.08 4.87 11.12
C ALA A 64 -18.29 3.97 9.89
N GLY A 65 -18.47 2.66 10.09
CA GLY A 65 -18.80 1.71 9.03
C GLY A 65 -20.16 2.00 8.38
N ARG A 66 -21.20 2.19 9.21
CA ARG A 66 -22.54 2.54 8.74
C ARG A 66 -22.56 3.87 8.00
N ALA A 67 -21.87 4.90 8.50
CA ALA A 67 -21.74 6.19 7.83
C ALA A 67 -21.06 6.06 6.47
N ARG A 68 -20.05 5.20 6.35
CA ARG A 68 -19.39 4.90 5.08
C ARG A 68 -20.31 4.17 4.11
N TYR A 69 -21.05 3.16 4.58
CA TYR A 69 -22.03 2.44 3.78
C TYR A 69 -23.10 3.38 3.22
N ARG A 70 -23.72 4.21 4.08
CA ARG A 70 -24.75 5.17 3.66
C ARG A 70 -24.26 6.17 2.63
N ARG A 71 -23.01 6.62 2.72
CA ARG A 71 -22.43 7.56 1.75
C ARG A 71 -22.16 6.92 0.39
N GLU A 72 -21.69 5.68 0.39
CA GLU A 72 -21.17 5.00 -0.81
C GLU A 72 -21.59 3.52 -0.86
N PRO A 73 -22.90 3.18 -0.88
CA PRO A 73 -23.36 1.81 -0.73
C PRO A 73 -22.87 0.91 -1.87
N ARG A 74 -22.79 1.46 -3.08
CA ARG A 74 -22.32 0.76 -4.29
C ARG A 74 -20.92 0.17 -4.17
N LYS A 75 -20.07 0.70 -3.28
CA LYS A 75 -18.71 0.15 -3.06
C LYS A 75 -18.71 -1.23 -2.42
N PHE A 76 -19.85 -1.65 -1.87
CA PHE A 76 -20.04 -2.93 -1.21
C PHE A 76 -20.89 -3.91 -2.04
N GLU A 77 -21.15 -3.57 -3.31
CA GLU A 77 -21.70 -4.50 -4.31
C GLU A 77 -20.64 -5.54 -4.70
N ARG A 78 -21.05 -6.80 -4.87
CA ARG A 78 -20.23 -7.95 -5.25
C ARG A 78 -19.37 -7.64 -6.47
N GLY A 79 -19.98 -7.15 -7.55
CA GLY A 79 -19.27 -6.84 -8.79
C GLY A 79 -18.18 -5.77 -8.62
N ILE A 80 -18.41 -4.77 -7.76
CA ILE A 80 -17.44 -3.72 -7.46
C ILE A 80 -16.30 -4.26 -6.59
N LEU A 81 -16.60 -5.10 -5.59
CA LEU A 81 -15.59 -5.75 -4.76
C LEU A 81 -14.70 -6.68 -5.58
N GLU A 82 -15.28 -7.51 -6.45
CA GLU A 82 -14.52 -8.39 -7.34
C GLU A 82 -13.64 -7.62 -8.32
N MET A 83 -14.14 -6.49 -8.86
CA MET A 83 -13.34 -5.59 -9.68
C MET A 83 -12.14 -5.03 -8.89
N ASN A 84 -12.36 -4.62 -7.63
CA ASN A 84 -11.30 -4.10 -6.76
C ASN A 84 -10.25 -5.17 -6.44
N VAL A 85 -10.66 -6.41 -6.18
CA VAL A 85 -9.73 -7.55 -6.01
C VAL A 85 -8.86 -7.72 -7.25
N ARG A 86 -9.46 -7.77 -8.45
CA ARG A 86 -8.70 -7.92 -9.71
C ARG A 86 -7.70 -6.78 -9.90
N ARG A 87 -8.12 -5.53 -9.66
CA ARG A 87 -7.22 -4.36 -9.74
C ARG A 87 -6.09 -4.43 -8.72
N ALA A 88 -6.39 -4.74 -7.46
CA ALA A 88 -5.38 -4.80 -6.41
C ALA A 88 -4.33 -5.89 -6.69
N ARG A 89 -4.75 -7.06 -7.21
CA ARG A 89 -3.83 -8.11 -7.68
C ARG A 89 -2.93 -7.63 -8.81
N ALA A 90 -3.48 -6.98 -9.83
CA ALA A 90 -2.71 -6.46 -10.95
C ALA A 90 -1.67 -5.41 -10.49
N VAL A 91 -2.05 -4.51 -9.58
CA VAL A 91 -1.14 -3.52 -9.00
C VAL A 91 -0.03 -4.19 -8.19
N LEU A 92 -0.38 -5.15 -7.34
CA LEU A 92 0.60 -5.88 -6.53
C LEU A 92 1.61 -6.63 -7.40
N ALA A 93 1.14 -7.30 -8.45
CA ALA A 93 2.01 -7.98 -9.42
C ALA A 93 2.98 -7.01 -10.11
N GLY A 94 2.48 -5.83 -10.53
CA GLY A 94 3.33 -4.80 -11.12
C GLY A 94 4.38 -4.24 -10.14
N ILE A 95 4.03 -4.06 -8.86
CA ILE A 95 5.00 -3.66 -7.83
C ILE A 95 6.07 -4.74 -7.63
N ASP A 96 5.66 -6.01 -7.58
CA ASP A 96 6.56 -7.15 -7.40
C ASP A 96 7.51 -7.32 -8.60
N GLU A 97 7.05 -7.11 -9.84
CA GLU A 97 7.89 -7.11 -11.03
C GLU A 97 8.97 -6.01 -10.97
N VAL A 98 8.59 -4.78 -10.64
CA VAL A 98 9.54 -3.66 -10.59
C VAL A 98 10.49 -3.79 -9.39
N GLY A 99 10.00 -4.28 -8.25
CA GLY A 99 10.81 -4.51 -7.05
C GLY A 99 11.76 -5.71 -7.16
N GLY A 100 11.39 -6.72 -7.95
CA GLY A 100 12.18 -7.94 -8.20
C GLY A 100 13.23 -7.82 -9.30
N ARG A 101 13.17 -6.78 -10.13
CA ARG A 101 14.20 -6.53 -11.16
C ARG A 101 15.48 -5.99 -10.49
N PRO A 102 16.60 -6.74 -10.47
CA PRO A 102 17.85 -6.19 -9.98
C PRO A 102 18.24 -5.02 -10.90
N GLY A 103 18.68 -3.92 -10.29
CA GLY A 103 19.03 -2.67 -10.98
C GLY A 103 19.80 -2.95 -12.27
N GLY A 104 19.28 -2.41 -13.38
CA GLY A 104 19.66 -2.78 -14.74
C GLY A 104 21.16 -3.02 -14.91
N ALA A 105 21.50 -4.24 -15.32
CA ALA A 105 22.74 -4.46 -16.05
C ALA A 105 22.67 -3.58 -17.31
N SER A 106 23.26 -2.39 -17.24
CA SER A 106 23.64 -1.64 -18.42
C SER A 106 24.69 -2.48 -19.15
N SER A 107 24.27 -3.08 -20.25
CA SER A 107 25.14 -3.71 -21.23
C SER A 107 25.94 -2.67 -22.01
N GLY A 108 27.19 -2.99 -22.31
CA GLY A 108 28.00 -2.41 -23.39
C GLY A 108 28.89 -1.25 -22.93
N ARG A 109 30.14 -1.16 -23.36
CA ARG A 109 30.90 -1.87 -24.38
C ARG A 109 32.38 -1.64 -24.07
#